data_AF-A0A947JH62-F1
#
_entry.id   AF-A0A947JH62-F1
#
_cell.length_a   1.000
_cell.length_b   1.000
_cell.length_c   1.000
_cell.angle_alpha   90.00
_cell.angle_beta   90.00
_cell.angle_gamma   90.00
#
_symmetry.space_group_name_H-M   'P 1'
#
loop_
_entity.id
_entity.type
_entity.pdbx_description
1 polymer ?
#
loop_
_entity_poly.entity_id
_entity_poly.type
_entity_poly.pdbx_seq_one_letter_code
_entity_poly.pdbx_strand_id
1 'polypeptide(L)'
;YGGINNMIDCSMKALQTNDMNEARFIMAEECQINVMRDRFKSNHIKRLEGSRCNVISGVVFLDIISNFEKIGDHLNNVAQAITEGLQW
;
A
#
# COMPACT_ATOMS: atom_id res chain seq x y z
N TYR A 1 5.66 -4.05 8.10
CA TYR A 1 5.65 -5.47 7.70
C TYR A 1 4.31 -6.13 7.98
N GLY A 2 3.75 -6.06 9.20
CA GLY A 2 2.50 -6.76 9.55
C GLY A 2 1.29 -6.49 8.63
N GLY A 3 1.04 -5.22 8.26
CA GLY A 3 -0.10 -4.86 7.40
C GLY A 3 -0.04 -5.52 6.01
N ILE A 4 1.07 -5.38 5.29
CA ILE A 4 1.21 -5.95 3.93
C ILE A 4 1.21 -7.48 3.95
N ASN A 5 1.87 -8.12 4.92
CA ASN A 5 1.82 -9.58 5.02
C ASN A 5 0.38 -10.07 5.23
N ASN A 6 -0.39 -9.36 6.08
CA ASN A 6 -1.79 -9.68 6.29
C ASN A 6 -2.62 -9.46 5.02
N MET A 7 -2.37 -8.38 4.26
CA MET A 7 -3.03 -8.17 2.96
C MET A 7 -2.71 -9.30 1.97
N ILE A 8 -1.47 -9.78 1.92
CA ILE A 8 -1.08 -10.91 1.05
C ILE A 8 -1.84 -12.19 1.46
N ASP A 9 -1.90 -12.49 2.76
CA ASP A 9 -2.63 -13.65 3.27
C ASP A 9 -4.14 -13.55 2.99
N CYS A 10 -4.73 -12.37 3.18
CA CYS A 10 -6.12 -12.08 2.84
C CYS A 10 -6.37 -12.20 1.33
N SER A 11 -5.45 -11.74 0.47
CA SER A 11 -5.59 -11.87 -0.99
C SER A 11 -5.58 -13.33 -1.42
N MET A 12 -4.71 -14.17 -0.83
CA MET A 12 -4.70 -15.61 -1.10
C MET A 12 -6.00 -16.27 -0.68
N LYS A 13 -6.53 -15.93 0.51
CA LYS A 13 -7.82 -16.44 0.98
C LYS A 13 -8.96 -16.00 0.08
N ALA A 14 -9.06 -14.71 -0.20
CA ALA A 14 -10.11 -14.13 -1.04
C ALA A 14 -10.18 -14.80 -2.42
N LEU A 15 -9.01 -15.10 -3.03
CA LEU A 15 -8.94 -15.83 -4.29
C LEU A 15 -9.42 -17.29 -4.19
N GLN A 16 -9.13 -17.98 -3.08
CA GLN A 16 -9.52 -19.38 -2.89
C GLN A 16 -11.01 -19.53 -2.58
N THR A 17 -11.58 -18.62 -1.80
CA THR A 17 -12.94 -18.75 -1.26
C THR A 17 -13.95 -17.83 -1.92
N ASN A 18 -13.51 -16.94 -2.82
CA ASN A 18 -14.32 -15.85 -3.37
C ASN A 18 -14.96 -14.99 -2.27
N ASP A 19 -14.27 -14.85 -1.12
CA ASP A 19 -14.80 -14.14 0.05
C ASP A 19 -14.69 -12.62 -0.12
N MET A 20 -15.85 -12.01 -0.32
CA MET A 20 -16.03 -10.58 -0.50
C MET A 20 -15.63 -9.74 0.73
N ASN A 21 -15.62 -10.33 1.93
CA ASN A 21 -15.20 -9.61 3.14
C ASN A 21 -13.68 -9.42 3.17
N GLU A 22 -12.94 -10.46 2.79
CA GLU A 22 -11.47 -10.41 2.70
C GLU A 22 -11.04 -9.42 1.60
N ALA A 23 -11.75 -9.41 0.46
CA ALA A 23 -11.53 -8.41 -0.58
C ALA A 23 -11.74 -6.97 -0.07
N ARG A 24 -12.85 -6.71 0.64
CA ARG A 24 -13.11 -5.38 1.24
C ARG A 24 -12.06 -4.98 2.27
N PHE A 25 -11.54 -5.92 3.04
CA PHE A 25 -10.46 -5.66 3.99
C PHE A 25 -9.19 -5.19 3.27
N ILE A 26 -8.80 -5.85 2.18
CA ILE A 26 -7.64 -5.45 1.37
C ILE A 26 -7.81 -4.02 0.83
N MET A 27 -9.00 -3.69 0.30
CA MET A 27 -9.27 -2.33 -0.20
C MET A 27 -9.14 -1.27 0.90
N ALA A 28 -9.59 -1.58 2.13
CA ALA A 28 -9.47 -0.67 3.26
C ALA A 28 -8.01 -0.48 3.71
N GLU A 29 -7.22 -1.55 3.72
CA GLU A 29 -5.79 -1.49 4.08
C GLU A 29 -4.96 -0.77 3.01
N GLU A 30 -5.26 -0.93 1.72
CA GLU A 30 -4.62 -0.16 0.64
C GLU A 30 -4.80 1.35 0.87
N CYS A 31 -6.02 1.77 1.23
CA CYS A 31 -6.31 3.17 1.50
C CYS A 31 -5.44 3.71 2.66
N GLN A 32 -5.24 2.89 3.70
CA GLN A 32 -4.34 3.25 4.80
C GLN A 32 -2.87 3.34 4.35
N ILE A 33 -2.40 2.44 3.48
CA ILE A 33 -1.05 2.50 2.90
C ILE A 33 -0.87 3.78 2.09
N ASN A 34 -1.84 4.16 1.27
CA ASN A 34 -1.84 5.40 0.51
C ASN A 34 -1.76 6.65 1.41
N VAL A 35 -2.58 6.71 2.46
CA VAL A 35 -2.55 7.79 3.46
C VAL A 35 -1.18 7.87 4.15
N MET A 36 -0.61 6.73 4.53
CA MET A 36 0.72 6.68 5.15
C MET A 36 1.82 7.15 4.20
N ARG A 37 1.81 6.70 2.94
CA ARG A 37 2.74 7.14 1.88
C ARG A 37 2.74 8.66 1.78
N ASP A 38 1.57 9.27 1.67
CA ASP A 38 1.44 10.72 1.49
C ASP A 38 1.89 11.50 2.73
N ARG A 39 1.52 11.03 3.92
CA ARG A 39 1.99 11.59 5.19
C ARG A 39 3.51 11.52 5.30
N PHE A 40 4.11 10.39 4.97
CA PHE A 40 5.55 10.20 5.05
C PHE A 40 6.30 11.03 4.01
N LYS A 41 5.78 11.13 2.80
CA LYS A 41 6.32 12.01 1.76
C LYS A 41 6.27 13.48 2.19
N SER A 42 5.14 13.95 2.71
CA SER A 42 5.00 15.32 3.22
C SER A 42 5.98 15.61 4.36
N ASN A 43 6.10 14.69 5.32
CA ASN A 43 7.07 14.83 6.41
C ASN A 43 8.52 14.82 5.92
N HIS A 44 8.83 14.04 4.89
CA HIS A 44 10.15 14.02 4.29
C HIS A 44 10.50 15.37 3.64
N ILE A 45 9.57 15.97 2.89
CA ILE A 45 9.74 17.30 2.29
C ILE A 45 10.05 18.35 3.35
N LYS A 46 9.27 18.39 4.45
CA LYS A 46 9.53 19.32 5.57
C LYS A 46 10.92 19.16 6.19
N ARG A 47 11.40 17.92 6.29
CA ARG A 47 12.75 17.64 6.80
C ARG A 47 13.83 18.10 5.83
N LEU A 48 13.60 17.94 4.53
CA LEU A 48 14.50 18.37 3.47
C LEU A 48 14.63 19.90 3.45
N GLU A 49 13.50 20.62 3.48
CA GLU A 49 13.44 22.08 3.57
C GLU A 49 14.20 22.61 4.80
N GLY A 50 14.09 21.91 5.94
CA GLY A 50 14.79 22.24 7.17
C GLY A 50 16.26 21.77 7.22
N SER A 51 16.80 21.17 6.15
CA SER A 51 18.13 20.55 6.12
C SER A 51 18.36 19.51 7.24
N ARG A 52 17.30 18.81 7.67
CA ARG A 52 17.27 17.82 8.76
C ARG A 52 17.30 16.37 8.28
N CYS A 53 17.63 16.15 7.01
CA CYS A 53 17.81 14.82 6.44
C CYS A 53 18.97 14.79 5.45
N ASN A 54 19.60 13.62 5.34
CA ASN A 54 20.53 13.34 4.26
C ASN A 54 19.73 13.10 2.96
N VAL A 55 20.11 13.77 1.88
CA VAL A 55 19.42 13.70 0.58
C VAL A 55 19.44 12.28 0.01
N ILE A 56 20.59 11.61 0.03
CA ILE A 56 20.75 10.25 -0.54
C ILE A 56 19.91 9.24 0.23
N SER A 57 19.94 9.29 1.57
CA SER A 57 19.06 8.44 2.39
C SER A 57 17.58 8.78 2.18
N GLY A 58 17.27 10.03 1.84
CA GLY A 58 15.92 10.48 1.50
C GLY A 58 15.38 9.87 0.22
N VAL A 59 16.21 9.77 -0.83
CA VAL A 59 15.85 9.10 -2.09
C VAL A 59 15.49 7.63 -1.83
N VAL A 60 16.35 6.90 -1.11
CA VAL A 60 16.10 5.49 -0.76
C VAL A 60 14.81 5.34 0.06
N PHE A 61 14.55 6.26 1.00
CA PHE A 61 13.32 6.25 1.79
C PHE A 61 12.07 6.43 0.92
N LEU A 62 12.10 7.35 -0.04
CA LEU A 62 11.00 7.60 -0.96
C LEU A 62 10.72 6.37 -1.86
N ASP A 63 11.77 5.70 -2.32
CA ASP A 63 11.64 4.47 -3.10
C ASP A 63 10.97 3.35 -2.28
N ILE A 64 11.37 3.18 -1.02
CA ILE A 64 10.79 2.18 -0.13
C ILE A 64 9.28 2.41 0.07
N ILE A 65 8.87 3.64 0.41
CA ILE A 65 7.44 3.91 0.64
C ILE A 65 6.61 3.79 -0.65
N SER A 66 7.19 4.11 -1.81
CA SER A 66 6.52 3.90 -3.10
C SER A 66 6.39 2.42 -3.43
N ASN A 67 7.39 1.59 -3.12
CA ASN A 67 7.29 0.15 -3.34
C ASN A 67 6.21 -0.50 -2.45
N PHE A 68 6.03 -0.02 -1.22
CA PHE A 68 4.96 -0.51 -0.36
C PHE A 68 3.58 -0.18 -0.88
N GLU A 69 3.39 1.02 -1.44
CA GLU A 69 2.12 1.39 -2.07
C GLU A 69 1.84 0.56 -3.32
N LYS A 70 2.80 0.39 -4.24
CA LYS A 70 2.64 -0.47 -5.42
C LYS A 70 2.23 -1.91 -5.07
N ILE A 71 2.78 -2.47 -3.99
CA ILE A 71 2.37 -3.80 -3.50
C ILE A 71 0.90 -3.75 -3.05
N GLY A 72 0.51 -2.72 -2.29
CA GLY A 72 -0.88 -2.49 -1.89
C GLY A 72 -1.84 -2.41 -3.08
N ASP A 73 -1.49 -1.61 -4.10
CA ASP A 73 -2.28 -1.45 -5.33
C ASP A 73 -2.46 -2.78 -6.07
N HIS A 74 -1.40 -3.58 -6.19
CA HIS A 74 -1.51 -4.90 -6.82
C HIS A 74 -2.47 -5.82 -6.07
N LEU A 75 -2.45 -5.82 -4.74
CA LEU A 75 -3.37 -6.60 -3.92
C LEU A 75 -4.81 -6.07 -4.02
N ASN A 76 -4.97 -4.74 -4.10
CA ASN A 76 -6.26 -4.10 -4.32
C ASN A 76 -6.86 -4.44 -5.69
N ASN A 77 -6.05 -4.50 -6.76
CA ASN A 77 -6.52 -4.93 -8.08
C ASN A 77 -7.03 -6.38 -8.05
N VAL A 78 -6.38 -7.26 -7.29
CA VAL A 78 -6.88 -8.63 -7.07
C VAL A 78 -8.22 -8.61 -6.33
N ALA A 79 -8.34 -7.82 -5.26
CA ALA A 79 -9.57 -7.68 -4.51
C ALA A 79 -10.73 -7.15 -5.38
N GLN A 80 -10.47 -6.14 -6.22
CA GLN A 80 -11.44 -5.59 -7.17
C GLN A 80 -11.90 -6.62 -8.21
N ALA A 81 -10.97 -7.43 -8.73
CA ALA A 81 -11.31 -8.50 -9.67
C ALA A 81 -12.28 -9.54 -9.06
N ILE A 82 -12.20 -9.77 -7.74
CA ILE A 82 -13.11 -10.64 -6.99
C ILE A 82 -14.47 -9.95 -6.78
N THR A 83 -14.49 -8.66 -6.44
CA THR A 83 -15.71 -7.96 -6.05
C THR A 83 -16.57 -7.46 -7.21
N GLU A 84 -15.95 -6.95 -8.27
CA GLU A 84 -16.63 -6.20 -9.34
C GLU A 84 -16.50 -6.87 -10.72
N GLY A 85 -15.64 -7.90 -10.83
CA GLY A 85 -15.17 -8.42 -12.11
C GLY A 85 -14.16 -7.47 -12.76
N LEU A 86 -13.14 -8.01 -13.44
CA LEU A 86 -12.01 -7.21 -13.97
C LEU A 86 -12.47 -5.98 -14.76
N GLN A 87 -12.17 -4.78 -14.24
CA GLN A 87 -12.17 -3.54 -15.00
C GLN A 87 -10.73 -3.03 -15.06
N TRP A 88 -10.20 -2.93 -16.29
CA TRP A 88 -8.85 -2.48 -16.61
C TRP A 88 -8.80 -0.98 -16.82
#